data_AF-A0AAP9GFK5-F1
#
_entry.id   AF-A0AAP9GFK5-F1
#
_cell.length_a   1.000
_cell.length_b   1.000
_cell.length_c   1.000
_cell.angle_alpha   90.00
_cell.angle_beta   90.00
_cell.angle_gamma   90.00
#
_symmetry.space_group_name_H-M   'P 1'
#
loop_
_entity.id
_entity.type
_entity.pdbx_description
1 polymer ?
#
loop_
_entity_poly.entity_id
_entity_poly.type
_entity_poly.pdbx_seq_one_letter_code
_entity_poly.pdbx_strand_id
1 'polypeptide(L)'
;MKCKEFTVDTKIQQMMAELGCTGDRVKPQDIVERITDIEFNTVVQCGTKMMYCAIAMRTNDPERPFVVVGNPSVCIDESNWRDAIGKQVSFDNTFREIYKLEAYRKMTAPKAADHPPARAGFKLYEGKPIVREAHQLTEVDLDFITYRQVGEDIKAVFTIDGQEVVFAFHCKAGEMKVGDYVVFINEKDTYHCSKEVFEERNHV
;
A
#
# COMPACT_ATOMS: atom_id res chain seq x y z
N MET A 1 -5.53 -3.49 22.36
CA MET A 1 -4.74 -4.25 23.38
C MET A 1 -3.47 -4.80 22.70
N LYS A 2 -2.24 -4.65 23.22
CA LYS A 2 -1.03 -5.12 22.48
C LYS A 2 -1.05 -6.65 22.36
N CYS A 3 -0.89 -7.16 21.14
CA CYS A 3 -0.94 -8.57 20.70
C CYS A 3 0.05 -9.54 21.38
N LYS A 4 0.65 -9.18 22.52
CA LYS A 4 1.67 -9.97 23.25
C LYS A 4 1.13 -11.25 23.88
N GLU A 5 -0.19 -11.38 24.03
CA GLU A 5 -0.81 -12.56 24.66
C GLU A 5 -0.96 -13.75 23.68
N PHE A 6 -0.88 -13.52 22.37
CA PHE A 6 -1.08 -14.56 21.36
C PHE A 6 0.23 -14.84 20.61
N THR A 7 0.80 -16.02 20.82
CA THR A 7 1.99 -16.50 20.10
C THR A 7 1.58 -17.30 18.88
N VAL A 8 2.01 -16.88 17.70
CA VAL A 8 1.82 -17.64 16.47
C VAL A 8 2.80 -18.82 16.43
N ASP A 9 2.38 -19.97 15.90
CA ASP A 9 3.20 -21.20 15.84
C ASP A 9 4.53 -20.95 15.11
N THR A 10 5.62 -21.07 15.87
CA THR A 10 6.99 -20.80 15.43
C THR A 10 7.69 -22.04 14.87
N LYS A 11 7.10 -23.23 15.00
CA LYS A 11 7.78 -24.49 14.65
C LYS A 11 8.10 -24.58 13.16
N ILE A 12 7.15 -24.23 12.30
CA ILE A 12 7.38 -24.20 10.85
C ILE A 12 8.40 -23.12 10.48
N GLN A 13 8.39 -21.96 11.16
CA GLN A 13 9.39 -20.91 10.91
C GLN A 13 10.81 -21.38 11.26
N GLN A 14 10.97 -22.13 12.35
CA GLN A 14 12.24 -22.74 12.76
C GLN A 14 12.71 -23.76 11.71
N MET A 15 11.85 -24.68 11.30
CA MET A 15 12.17 -25.66 10.25
C MET A 15 12.59 -24.99 8.94
N MET A 16 11.90 -23.91 8.54
CA MET A 16 12.26 -23.16 7.34
C MET A 16 13.63 -22.48 7.46
N ALA A 17 14.00 -22.00 8.64
CA ALA A 17 15.33 -21.42 8.88
C ALA A 17 16.42 -22.50 8.81
N GLU A 18 16.18 -23.65 9.46
CA GLU A 18 17.10 -24.80 9.45
C GLU A 18 17.32 -25.37 8.03
N LEU A 19 16.28 -25.37 7.20
CA LEU A 19 16.34 -25.82 5.81
C LEU A 19 16.82 -24.74 4.83
N GLY A 20 17.21 -23.56 5.31
CA GLY A 20 17.75 -22.49 4.47
C GLY A 20 16.73 -21.86 3.52
N CYS A 21 15.43 -21.87 3.85
CA CYS A 21 14.40 -21.25 3.04
C CYS A 21 14.46 -19.71 3.14
N THR A 22 15.18 -19.06 2.21
CA THR A 22 15.45 -17.61 2.21
C THR A 22 14.57 -16.77 1.27
N GLY A 23 13.63 -17.39 0.54
CA GLY A 23 12.76 -16.68 -0.40
C GLY A 23 11.86 -15.63 0.26
N ASP A 24 11.47 -14.62 -0.52
CA ASP A 24 10.54 -13.59 -0.04
C ASP A 24 9.16 -14.20 0.28
N ARG A 25 8.64 -13.87 1.47
CA ARG A 25 7.39 -14.45 1.99
C ARG A 25 6.77 -13.57 3.05
N VAL A 26 5.50 -13.81 3.36
CA VAL A 26 4.84 -13.23 4.54
C VAL A 26 5.25 -14.06 5.76
N LYS A 27 5.87 -13.42 6.75
CA LYS A 27 6.14 -14.05 8.05
C LYS A 27 4.96 -13.75 8.98
N PRO A 28 4.59 -14.69 9.87
CA PRO A 28 3.65 -14.44 10.96
C PRO A 28 3.84 -13.10 11.69
N GLN A 29 5.08 -12.73 11.97
CA GLN A 29 5.41 -11.48 12.65
C GLN A 29 5.00 -10.23 11.84
N ASP A 30 5.16 -10.27 10.52
CA ASP A 30 4.77 -9.18 9.61
C ASP A 30 3.25 -8.92 9.67
N ILE A 31 2.46 -9.95 9.97
CA ILE A 31 1.01 -9.85 10.16
C ILE A 31 0.71 -9.25 11.53
N VAL A 32 1.33 -9.78 12.59
CA VAL A 32 1.13 -9.34 13.97
C VAL A 32 1.42 -7.83 14.13
N GLU A 33 2.48 -7.34 13.51
CA GLU A 33 2.85 -5.90 13.56
C GLU A 33 1.80 -4.96 12.95
N ARG A 34 0.92 -5.51 12.11
CA ARG A 34 -0.15 -4.76 11.46
C ARG A 34 -1.47 -4.86 12.18
N ILE A 35 -1.62 -5.74 13.16
CA ILE A 35 -2.83 -5.82 13.97
C ILE A 35 -2.94 -4.54 14.81
N THR A 36 -4.01 -3.77 14.61
CA THR A 36 -4.29 -2.56 15.38
C THR A 36 -5.19 -2.85 16.56
N ASP A 37 -6.14 -3.78 16.39
CA ASP A 37 -7.02 -4.19 17.48
C ASP A 37 -7.57 -5.61 17.30
N ILE A 38 -8.05 -6.17 18.41
CA ILE A 38 -8.64 -7.52 18.46
C ILE A 38 -9.88 -7.46 19.35
N GLU A 39 -11.00 -7.88 18.80
CA GLU A 39 -12.27 -7.98 19.53
C GLU A 39 -12.74 -9.42 19.60
N PHE A 40 -13.26 -9.81 20.77
CA PHE A 40 -13.87 -11.11 20.99
C PHE A 40 -15.33 -10.94 21.33
N ASN A 41 -16.19 -11.73 20.69
CA ASN A 41 -17.61 -11.71 20.96
C ASN A 41 -18.14 -13.13 21.19
N THR A 42 -18.88 -13.33 22.28
CA THR A 42 -19.54 -14.61 22.56
C THR A 42 -20.99 -14.53 22.15
N VAL A 43 -21.42 -15.48 21.32
CA VAL A 43 -22.78 -15.57 20.79
C VAL A 43 -23.35 -16.93 21.17
N VAL A 44 -24.66 -16.97 21.48
CA VAL A 44 -25.39 -18.23 21.67
C VAL A 44 -26.26 -18.46 20.45
N GLN A 45 -26.04 -19.57 19.74
CA GLN A 45 -26.84 -19.94 18.59
C GLN A 45 -27.29 -21.39 18.72
N CYS A 46 -28.61 -21.60 18.60
CA CYS A 46 -29.23 -22.91 18.78
C CYS A 46 -28.89 -23.57 20.14
N GLY A 47 -28.75 -22.76 21.20
CA GLY A 47 -28.38 -23.25 22.55
C GLY A 47 -26.88 -23.50 22.76
N THR A 48 -26.06 -23.34 21.73
CA THR A 48 -24.61 -23.57 21.79
C THR A 48 -23.86 -22.24 21.92
N LYS A 49 -22.94 -22.15 22.88
CA LYS A 49 -22.02 -21.00 23.00
C LYS A 49 -20.90 -21.09 21.97
N MET A 50 -20.67 -19.97 21.30
CA MET A 50 -19.62 -19.80 20.29
C MET A 50 -18.87 -18.49 20.58
N MET A 51 -17.55 -18.46 20.38
CA MET A 51 -16.77 -17.22 20.46
C MET A 51 -16.14 -16.90 19.12
N TYR A 52 -16.43 -15.70 18.63
CA TYR A 52 -15.82 -15.10 17.45
C TYR A 52 -14.66 -14.19 17.83
N CYS A 53 -13.70 -14.07 16.93
CA CYS A 53 -12.63 -13.11 16.99
C CYS A 53 -12.69 -12.24 15.73
N ALA A 54 -12.62 -10.93 15.91
CA ALA A 54 -12.40 -9.96 14.84
C ALA A 54 -11.01 -9.36 15.02
N ILE A 55 -10.20 -9.38 13.97
CA ILE A 55 -8.85 -8.79 13.97
C ILE A 55 -8.86 -7.61 13.00
N ALA A 56 -8.61 -6.42 13.54
CA ALA A 56 -8.48 -5.19 12.76
C ALA A 56 -7.02 -5.02 12.30
N MET A 57 -6.84 -4.87 10.99
CA MET A 57 -5.55 -4.70 10.34
C MET A 57 -5.34 -3.26 9.90
N ARG A 58 -4.13 -2.75 10.15
CA ARG A 58 -3.68 -1.44 9.67
C ARG A 58 -3.75 -1.38 8.14
N THR A 59 -4.40 -0.34 7.63
CA THR A 59 -4.39 0.05 6.23
C THR A 59 -3.70 1.41 6.07
N ASN A 60 -3.65 1.94 4.86
CA ASN A 60 -3.12 3.28 4.60
C ASN A 60 -4.04 4.39 5.14
N ASP A 61 -5.30 4.07 5.42
CA ASP A 61 -6.28 4.95 6.05
C ASP A 61 -6.48 4.49 7.50
N PRO A 62 -5.95 5.20 8.50
CA PRO A 62 -6.04 4.78 9.90
C PRO A 62 -7.48 4.71 10.43
N GLU A 63 -8.42 5.42 9.81
CA GLU A 63 -9.84 5.43 10.19
C GLU A 63 -10.64 4.29 9.55
N ARG A 64 -10.03 3.55 8.62
CA ARG A 64 -10.67 2.44 7.89
C ARG A 64 -9.83 1.17 8.00
N PRO A 65 -9.85 0.48 9.15
CA PRO A 65 -9.17 -0.79 9.29
C PRO A 65 -9.81 -1.85 8.40
N PHE A 66 -8.99 -2.77 7.90
CA PHE A 66 -9.48 -3.98 7.26
C PHE A 66 -9.72 -5.04 8.34
N VAL A 67 -10.96 -5.45 8.55
CA VAL A 67 -11.32 -6.39 9.61
C VAL A 67 -11.48 -7.80 9.04
N VAL A 68 -10.82 -8.77 9.68
CA VAL A 68 -10.93 -10.19 9.34
C VAL A 68 -11.62 -10.93 10.47
N VAL A 69 -12.53 -11.84 10.11
CA VAL A 69 -13.23 -12.73 11.04
C VAL A 69 -13.05 -14.16 10.54
N GLY A 70 -12.67 -15.07 11.43
CA GLY A 70 -12.57 -16.51 11.14
C GLY A 70 -13.74 -17.32 11.68
N ASN A 71 -13.60 -18.64 11.58
CA ASN A 71 -14.53 -19.56 12.22
C ASN A 71 -14.49 -19.38 13.76
N PRO A 72 -15.64 -19.44 14.44
CA PRO A 72 -15.67 -19.32 15.89
C PRO A 72 -15.04 -20.54 16.57
N SER A 73 -14.68 -20.38 17.84
CA SER A 73 -14.54 -21.52 18.73
C SER A 73 -15.93 -21.96 19.20
N VAL A 74 -16.12 -23.27 19.34
CA VAL A 74 -17.42 -23.86 19.71
C VAL A 74 -17.18 -24.83 20.85
N CYS A 75 -18.02 -24.78 21.88
CA CYS A 75 -18.03 -25.74 22.97
C CYS A 75 -19.38 -26.44 23.01
N ILE A 76 -19.39 -27.76 22.94
CA ILE A 76 -20.62 -28.56 22.93
C ILE A 76 -21.25 -28.60 24.34
N ASP A 77 -20.42 -28.66 25.38
CA ASP A 77 -20.85 -28.74 26.77
C ASP A 77 -20.47 -27.45 27.51
N GLU A 78 -21.48 -26.72 27.98
CA GLU A 78 -21.29 -25.44 28.66
C GLU A 78 -20.40 -25.55 29.91
N SER A 79 -20.40 -26.70 30.60
CA SER A 79 -19.55 -26.91 31.77
C SER A 79 -18.04 -26.88 31.46
N ASN A 80 -17.69 -27.18 30.20
CA ASN A 80 -16.33 -27.15 29.67
C ASN A 80 -15.97 -25.79 29.07
N TRP A 81 -16.88 -24.81 29.08
CA TRP A 81 -16.59 -23.47 28.57
C TRP A 81 -15.48 -22.79 29.37
N ARG A 82 -14.43 -22.37 28.67
CA ARG A 82 -13.32 -21.60 29.23
C ARG A 82 -13.00 -20.47 28.27
N ASP A 83 -13.23 -19.22 28.70
CA ASP A 83 -12.99 -18.03 27.88
C ASP A 83 -11.58 -17.98 27.30
N ALA A 84 -10.57 -18.37 28.08
CA ALA A 84 -9.18 -18.39 27.62
C ALA A 84 -8.98 -19.33 26.41
N ILE A 85 -9.59 -20.52 26.43
CA ILE A 85 -9.54 -21.47 25.32
C ILE A 85 -10.34 -20.90 24.13
N GLY A 86 -11.52 -20.35 24.41
CA GLY A 86 -12.39 -19.77 23.39
C GLY A 86 -11.72 -18.64 22.61
N LYS A 87 -11.00 -17.75 23.33
CA LYS A 87 -10.24 -16.64 22.75
C LYS A 87 -9.07 -17.15 21.90
N GLN A 88 -8.28 -18.07 22.43
CA GLN A 88 -7.14 -18.63 21.69
C GLN A 88 -7.56 -19.31 20.39
N VAL A 89 -8.55 -20.20 20.44
CA VAL A 89 -9.00 -20.96 19.26
C VAL A 89 -9.63 -20.04 18.21
N SER A 90 -10.47 -19.08 18.64
CA SER A 90 -11.11 -18.15 17.71
C SER A 90 -10.10 -17.16 17.09
N PHE A 91 -9.10 -16.73 17.85
CA PHE A 91 -7.96 -15.96 17.34
C PHE A 91 -7.19 -16.75 16.29
N ASP A 92 -6.78 -18.00 16.58
CA ASP A 92 -6.00 -18.83 15.65
C ASP A 92 -6.74 -19.09 14.33
N ASN A 93 -8.05 -19.35 14.41
CA ASN A 93 -8.91 -19.48 13.24
C ASN A 93 -8.94 -18.20 12.40
N THR A 94 -9.08 -17.05 13.05
CA THR A 94 -9.14 -15.74 12.38
C THR A 94 -7.80 -15.35 11.77
N PHE A 95 -6.71 -15.56 12.50
CA PHE A 95 -5.36 -15.30 12.04
C PHE A 95 -5.00 -16.11 10.80
N ARG A 96 -5.46 -17.36 10.71
CA ARG A 96 -5.27 -18.22 9.53
C ARG A 96 -5.92 -17.63 8.27
N GLU A 97 -7.07 -16.97 8.39
CA GLU A 97 -7.70 -16.30 7.26
C GLU A 97 -6.89 -15.09 6.78
N ILE A 98 -6.27 -14.35 7.70
CA ILE A 98 -5.37 -13.24 7.34
C ILE A 98 -4.20 -13.75 6.49
N TYR A 99 -3.59 -14.88 6.87
CA TYR A 99 -2.45 -15.43 6.14
C TYR A 99 -2.76 -15.72 4.66
N LYS A 100 -3.98 -16.18 4.36
CA LYS A 100 -4.44 -16.42 2.98
C LYS A 100 -4.52 -15.13 2.17
N LEU A 101 -4.93 -14.03 2.81
CA LEU A 101 -5.13 -12.74 2.15
C LEU A 101 -3.82 -11.94 2.01
N GLU A 102 -2.89 -12.10 2.95
CA GLU A 102 -1.61 -11.40 2.95
C GLU A 102 -0.71 -11.78 1.76
N ALA A 103 -0.83 -12.99 1.25
CA ALA A 103 -0.14 -13.41 0.03
C ALA A 103 -0.57 -12.56 -1.18
N TYR A 104 -1.87 -12.29 -1.33
CA TYR A 104 -2.37 -11.44 -2.40
C TYR A 104 -1.89 -9.99 -2.26
N ARG A 105 -1.79 -9.47 -1.03
CA ARG A 105 -1.24 -8.13 -0.77
C ARG A 105 0.21 -8.00 -1.24
N LYS A 106 1.05 -9.02 -1.02
CA LYS A 106 2.43 -9.01 -1.54
C LYS A 106 2.49 -9.01 -3.07
N MET A 107 1.50 -9.60 -3.75
CA MET A 107 1.42 -9.56 -5.21
C MET A 107 0.98 -8.20 -5.78
N THR A 108 0.23 -7.41 -4.99
CA THR A 108 -0.31 -6.11 -5.42
C THR A 108 0.49 -4.92 -4.91
N ALA A 109 1.50 -5.14 -4.07
CA ALA A 109 2.49 -4.11 -3.77
C ALA A 109 3.11 -3.63 -5.11
N PRO A 110 3.15 -2.32 -5.38
CA PRO A 110 3.83 -1.81 -6.56
C PRO A 110 5.24 -2.40 -6.58
N LYS A 111 5.61 -3.08 -7.65
CA LYS A 111 7.03 -3.40 -7.86
C LYS A 111 7.78 -2.08 -7.82
N ALA A 112 8.80 -2.00 -6.96
CA ALA A 112 9.83 -0.99 -7.11
C ALA A 112 10.24 -0.97 -8.59
N ALA A 113 10.43 0.23 -9.14
CA ALA A 113 10.75 0.34 -10.54
C ALA A 113 12.17 -0.21 -10.77
N ASP A 114 12.29 -1.49 -11.12
CA ASP A 114 13.56 -2.17 -11.38
C ASP A 114 14.25 -1.72 -12.68
N HIS A 115 13.77 -0.63 -13.29
CA HIS A 115 14.31 -0.05 -14.51
C HIS A 115 14.68 1.41 -14.27
N PRO A 116 15.74 1.92 -14.91
CA PRO A 116 15.99 3.35 -14.93
C PRO A 116 14.82 4.08 -15.63
N PRO A 117 14.61 5.38 -15.37
CA PRO A 117 13.70 6.20 -16.16
C PRO A 117 14.05 6.04 -17.64
N ALA A 118 13.03 5.87 -18.47
CA ALA A 118 13.23 5.71 -19.91
C ALA A 118 13.68 7.03 -20.56
N ARG A 119 13.41 8.17 -19.90
CA ARG A 119 13.65 9.52 -20.40
C ARG A 119 14.76 10.21 -19.64
N ALA A 120 15.62 10.89 -20.39
CA ALA A 120 16.69 11.70 -19.82
C ALA A 120 16.10 12.83 -18.96
N GLY A 121 16.71 13.07 -17.80
CA GLY A 121 16.29 14.04 -16.79
C GLY A 121 15.00 13.73 -16.03
N PHE A 122 14.30 12.63 -16.34
CA PHE A 122 13.18 12.16 -15.52
C PHE A 122 13.67 11.26 -14.38
N LYS A 123 12.84 11.12 -13.34
CA LYS A 123 13.02 10.19 -12.23
C LYS A 123 11.76 9.37 -12.02
N LEU A 124 11.91 8.19 -11.45
CA LEU A 124 10.80 7.32 -11.08
C LEU A 124 10.40 7.62 -9.64
N TYR A 125 9.11 7.89 -9.44
CA TYR A 125 8.50 8.14 -8.15
C TYR A 125 7.48 7.03 -7.86
N GLU A 126 7.53 6.48 -6.64
CA GLU A 126 6.58 5.45 -6.23
C GLU A 126 5.24 6.10 -5.88
N GLY A 127 4.29 6.01 -6.79
CA GLY A 127 2.91 6.42 -6.57
C GLY A 127 2.08 5.32 -5.90
N LYS A 128 1.05 5.73 -5.16
CA LYS A 128 -0.01 4.82 -4.74
C LYS A 128 -1.04 4.75 -5.88
N PRO A 129 -1.20 3.68 -6.70
CA PRO A 129 -0.56 2.36 -6.76
C PRO A 129 0.33 2.13 -8.00
N ILE A 130 0.87 3.19 -8.60
CA ILE A 130 1.62 3.14 -9.86
C ILE A 130 2.98 3.81 -9.69
N VAL A 131 4.01 3.33 -10.36
CA VAL A 131 5.25 4.10 -10.53
C VAL A 131 4.99 5.19 -11.57
N ARG A 132 5.39 6.43 -11.27
CA ARG A 132 5.31 7.56 -12.19
C ARG A 132 6.70 8.01 -12.60
N GLU A 133 6.87 8.28 -13.88
CA GLU A 133 8.07 8.94 -14.39
C GLU A 133 7.79 10.45 -14.42
N ALA A 134 8.56 11.23 -13.67
CA ALA A 134 8.37 12.68 -13.60
C ALA A 134 9.69 13.44 -13.52
N HIS A 135 9.68 14.69 -13.97
CA HIS A 135 10.76 15.65 -13.82
C HIS A 135 10.31 16.77 -12.89
N GLN A 136 11.10 17.07 -11.87
CA GLN A 136 10.82 18.19 -10.97
C GLN A 136 11.38 19.47 -11.57
N LEU A 137 10.51 20.45 -11.79
CA LEU A 137 10.86 21.73 -12.38
C LEU A 137 11.82 22.50 -11.47
N THR A 138 12.96 22.90 -12.03
CA THR A 138 13.95 23.78 -11.43
C THR A 138 13.73 25.22 -11.87
N GLU A 139 14.47 26.16 -11.26
CA GLU A 139 14.45 27.57 -11.68
C GLU A 139 14.89 27.74 -13.13
N VAL A 140 15.92 26.99 -13.55
CA VAL A 140 16.43 27.00 -14.92
C VAL A 140 15.35 26.54 -15.90
N ASP A 141 14.60 25.49 -15.57
CA ASP A 141 13.56 24.98 -16.46
C ASP A 141 12.49 26.03 -16.73
N LEU A 142 12.05 26.73 -15.69
CA LEU A 142 11.01 27.77 -15.80
C LEU A 142 11.43 28.92 -16.73
N ASP A 143 12.70 29.32 -16.70
CA ASP A 143 13.23 30.39 -17.57
C ASP A 143 13.19 30.01 -19.06
N PHE A 144 13.21 28.70 -19.37
CA PHE A 144 13.21 28.18 -20.75
C PHE A 144 11.85 27.63 -21.19
N ILE A 145 10.82 27.65 -20.35
CA ILE A 145 9.47 27.25 -20.76
C ILE A 145 8.92 28.25 -21.78
N THR A 146 8.58 27.72 -22.95
CA THR A 146 7.86 28.43 -24.01
C THR A 146 6.50 27.78 -24.23
N TYR A 147 5.61 28.48 -24.95
CA TYR A 147 4.25 28.02 -25.22
C TYR A 147 4.04 27.91 -26.72
N ARG A 148 3.54 26.76 -27.18
CA ARG A 148 3.32 26.46 -28.61
C ARG A 148 1.91 25.90 -28.81
N GLN A 149 1.25 26.32 -29.88
CA GLN A 149 -0.01 25.71 -30.32
C GLN A 149 0.28 24.30 -30.86
N VAL A 150 -0.40 23.28 -30.33
CA VAL A 150 -0.28 21.88 -30.74
C VAL A 150 -1.69 21.31 -30.94
N GLY A 151 -2.15 21.29 -32.19
CA GLY A 151 -3.55 20.98 -32.51
C GLY A 151 -4.46 22.12 -32.05
N GLU A 152 -5.49 21.81 -31.26
CA GLU A 152 -6.45 22.78 -30.72
C GLU A 152 -6.00 23.40 -29.40
N ASP A 153 -4.97 22.83 -28.75
CA ASP A 153 -4.51 23.26 -27.42
C ASP A 153 -3.18 24.03 -27.45
N ILE A 154 -2.97 24.89 -26.46
CA ILE A 154 -1.66 25.47 -26.14
C ILE A 154 -0.93 24.51 -25.19
N LYS A 155 0.30 24.12 -25.55
CA LYS A 155 1.16 23.28 -24.72
C LYS A 155 2.42 24.03 -24.30
N ALA A 156 2.96 23.67 -23.14
CA ALA A 156 4.24 24.16 -22.67
C ALA A 156 5.37 23.28 -23.23
N VAL A 157 6.50 23.90 -23.55
CA VAL A 157 7.64 23.28 -24.22
C VAL A 157 8.94 23.78 -23.61
N PHE A 158 9.81 22.85 -23.24
CA PHE A 158 11.19 23.14 -22.81
C PHE A 158 12.10 21.94 -23.08
N THR A 159 13.37 22.08 -22.78
CA THR A 159 14.38 21.03 -23.01
C THR A 159 14.84 20.43 -21.69
N ILE A 160 14.73 19.11 -21.57
CA ILE A 160 15.26 18.33 -20.44
C ILE A 160 16.38 17.44 -20.98
N ASP A 161 17.60 17.60 -20.46
CA ASP A 161 18.79 16.82 -20.88
C ASP A 161 18.95 16.73 -22.42
N GLY A 162 18.68 17.83 -23.12
CA GLY A 162 18.81 17.93 -24.58
C GLY A 162 17.63 17.39 -25.40
N GLN A 163 16.55 16.93 -24.76
CA GLN A 163 15.32 16.48 -25.43
C GLN A 163 14.19 17.51 -25.26
N GLU A 164 13.52 17.85 -26.36
CA GLU A 164 12.31 18.69 -26.32
C GLU A 164 11.17 17.90 -25.66
N VAL A 165 10.59 18.46 -24.60
CA VAL A 165 9.46 17.90 -23.88
C VAL A 165 8.27 18.84 -24.03
N VAL A 166 7.18 18.30 -24.58
CA VAL A 166 5.91 19.01 -24.79
C VAL A 166 4.88 18.46 -23.81
N PHE A 167 4.26 19.33 -23.02
CA PHE A 167 3.33 18.91 -21.98
C PHE A 167 2.10 19.82 -21.86
N ALA A 168 0.99 19.22 -21.46
CA ALA A 168 -0.25 19.91 -21.14
C ALA A 168 -0.15 20.57 -19.75
N PHE A 169 -0.90 21.65 -19.54
CA PHE A 169 -0.95 22.34 -18.26
C PHE A 169 -2.34 22.93 -18.03
N HIS A 170 -2.75 22.99 -16.76
CA HIS A 170 -4.08 23.48 -16.37
C HIS A 170 -4.02 24.78 -15.52
N CYS A 171 -2.82 25.28 -15.23
CA CYS A 171 -2.61 26.61 -14.66
C CYS A 171 -2.55 27.68 -15.77
N LYS A 172 -2.45 28.97 -15.42
CA LYS A 172 -2.13 29.98 -16.43
C LYS A 172 -0.66 29.90 -16.83
N ALA A 173 -0.34 30.38 -18.03
CA ALA A 173 1.05 30.56 -18.46
C ALA A 173 1.80 31.45 -17.46
N GLY A 174 2.94 30.97 -16.97
CA GLY A 174 3.75 31.65 -15.95
C GLY A 174 3.36 31.38 -14.49
N GLU A 175 2.34 30.57 -14.21
CA GLU A 175 1.96 30.18 -12.83
C GLU A 175 2.64 28.89 -12.34
N MET A 176 3.44 28.24 -13.18
CA MET A 176 4.26 27.07 -12.80
C MET A 176 5.35 27.51 -11.83
N LYS A 177 5.65 26.68 -10.83
CA LYS A 177 6.59 27.01 -9.74
C LYS A 177 7.73 26.02 -9.66
N VAL A 178 8.85 26.48 -9.10
CA VAL A 178 9.97 25.59 -8.77
C VAL A 178 9.46 24.53 -7.80
N GLY A 179 9.79 23.27 -8.09
CA GLY A 179 9.35 22.12 -7.33
C GLY A 179 8.04 21.49 -7.80
N ASP A 180 7.30 22.11 -8.74
CA ASP A 180 6.24 21.42 -9.48
C ASP A 180 6.83 20.32 -10.37
N TYR A 181 5.97 19.47 -10.93
CA TYR A 181 6.39 18.30 -11.69
C TYR A 181 5.81 18.28 -13.10
N VAL A 182 6.62 17.84 -14.06
CA VAL A 182 6.18 17.38 -15.37
C VAL A 182 6.09 15.86 -15.32
N VAL A 183 4.88 15.33 -15.43
CA VAL A 183 4.58 13.91 -15.24
C VAL A 183 4.30 13.26 -16.59
N PHE A 184 5.02 12.18 -16.86
CA PHE A 184 4.83 11.38 -18.06
C PHE A 184 3.80 10.26 -17.80
N ILE A 185 2.79 10.14 -18.68
CA ILE A 185 1.86 9.00 -18.71
C ILE A 185 2.18 8.11 -19.91
N ASN A 186 2.18 8.69 -21.11
CA ASN A 186 2.47 8.01 -22.37
C ASN A 186 2.95 9.03 -23.43
N GLU A 187 3.34 8.57 -24.62
CA GLU A 187 3.90 9.42 -25.68
C GLU A 187 2.99 10.57 -26.13
N LYS A 188 1.68 10.48 -25.87
CA LYS A 188 0.70 11.51 -26.22
C LYS A 188 0.31 12.38 -25.03
N ASP A 189 0.64 11.95 -23.82
CA ASP A 189 0.10 12.49 -22.58
C ASP A 189 1.22 12.69 -21.54
N THR A 190 1.70 13.92 -21.49
CA THR A 190 2.64 14.45 -20.50
C THR A 190 2.03 15.74 -19.99
N TYR A 191 2.03 15.96 -18.67
CA TYR A 191 1.30 17.06 -18.08
C TYR A 191 1.99 17.67 -16.86
N HIS A 192 1.68 18.93 -16.57
CA HIS A 192 2.09 19.63 -15.36
C HIS A 192 1.23 19.21 -14.16
N CYS A 193 1.89 18.98 -13.03
CA CYS A 193 1.28 18.69 -11.74
C CYS A 193 1.93 19.59 -10.67
N SER A 194 1.13 20.22 -9.83
CA SER A 194 1.68 21.01 -8.73
C SER A 194 2.41 20.13 -7.72
N LYS A 195 3.40 20.71 -7.02
CA LYS A 195 4.15 20.01 -5.97
C LYS A 195 3.26 19.33 -4.95
N GLU A 196 2.28 20.07 -4.42
CA GLU A 196 1.34 19.59 -3.39
C GLU A 196 0.55 18.35 -3.86
N VAL A 197 -0.02 18.41 -5.08
CA VAL A 197 -0.79 17.30 -5.65
C VAL A 197 0.11 16.11 -5.97
N PHE A 198 1.35 16.37 -6.40
CA PHE A 198 2.30 15.30 -6.69
C PHE A 198 2.74 14.58 -5.41
N GLU A 199 3.05 15.31 -4.34
CA GLU A 199 3.46 14.76 -3.03
C GLU A 199 2.32 14.03 -2.31
N GLU A 200 1.06 14.44 -2.52
CA GLU A 200 -0.10 13.68 -1.99
C GLU A 200 -0.18 12.27 -2.62
N ARG A 201 0.17 12.15 -3.91
CA ARG A 201 -0.03 10.95 -4.73
C ARG A 201 1.19 10.04 -4.83
N ASN A 202 2.36 10.52 -4.42
CA ASN A 202 3.63 9.81 -4.56
C ASN A 202 4.45 9.87 -3.27
N HIS A 203 5.25 8.83 -3.05
CA HIS A 203 6.34 8.82 -2.09
C HIS A 203 7.52 9.55 -2.74
N VAL A 204 7.71 10.82 -2.37
CA VAL A 204 8.76 11.72 -2.86
C VAL A 204 9.92 11.76 -1.88
#